data_AF-A0A1Y4JDV0-F1
#
_entry.id   AF-A0A1Y4JDV0-F1
#
_cell.length_a   1.000
_cell.length_b   1.000
_cell.length_c   1.000
_cell.angle_alpha   90.00
_cell.angle_beta   90.00
_cell.angle_gamma   90.00
#
_symmetry.space_group_name_H-M   'P 1'
#
loop_
_entity.id
_entity.type
_entity.pdbx_description
1 polymer ?
#
loop_
_entity_poly.entity_id
_entity_poly.type
_entity_poly.pdbx_seq_one_letter_code
_entity_poly.pdbx_strand_id
1 'polypeptide(L)'
;MDGYRQKEGGTAMNDSYDTLIITFSEPIRVLDGMFEDTDTWGVSTLKEWVDTYESTRFTPINDYTAVITSEHNMKHVREWLERYLPIDSLQIR
;
A
#
# COMPACT_ATOMS: atom_id res chain seq x y z
N MET A 1 -21.26 -45.44 -3.17
CA MET A 1 -20.05 -45.09 -3.93
C MET A 1 -20.52 -44.08 -4.97
N ASP A 2 -20.18 -42.80 -4.92
CA ASP A 2 -19.01 -42.18 -4.33
C ASP A 2 -19.34 -40.82 -3.71
N GLY A 3 -18.80 -40.62 -2.49
CA GLY A 3 -18.90 -39.37 -1.77
C GLY A 3 -18.08 -38.30 -2.48
N TYR A 4 -18.67 -37.13 -2.67
CA TYR A 4 -17.92 -35.94 -3.01
C TYR A 4 -17.04 -35.58 -1.82
N ARG A 5 -15.79 -36.03 -1.91
CA ARG A 5 -14.66 -35.67 -1.06
C ARG A 5 -14.56 -34.15 -1.01
N GLN A 6 -14.82 -33.56 0.16
CA GLN A 6 -14.44 -32.19 0.45
C GLN A 6 -12.93 -32.08 0.21
N LYS A 7 -12.55 -31.24 -0.75
CA LYS A 7 -11.15 -30.88 -0.96
C LYS A 7 -10.84 -29.79 0.06
N GLU A 8 -10.43 -30.22 1.24
CA GLU A 8 -9.71 -29.38 2.19
C GLU A 8 -8.39 -28.96 1.55
N GLY A 9 -8.17 -27.65 1.47
CA GLY A 9 -6.98 -27.08 0.80
C GLY A 9 -7.22 -25.71 0.16
N GLY A 10 -8.24 -24.96 0.57
CA GLY A 10 -8.23 -23.52 0.38
C GLY A 10 -7.32 -22.94 1.47
N THR A 11 -6.17 -22.39 1.10
CA THR A 11 -5.43 -21.47 1.98
C THR A 11 -6.46 -20.51 2.56
N ALA A 12 -6.59 -20.44 3.88
CA ALA A 12 -7.44 -19.43 4.51
C ALA A 12 -7.03 -18.08 3.88
N MET A 13 -7.95 -17.45 3.14
CA MET A 13 -7.76 -16.05 2.77
C MET A 13 -7.57 -15.33 4.10
N ASN A 14 -6.42 -14.69 4.28
CA ASN A 14 -6.25 -13.79 5.41
C ASN A 14 -7.21 -12.62 5.10
N ASP A 15 -8.44 -12.66 5.63
CA ASP A 15 -9.42 -11.56 5.60
C ASP A 15 -8.94 -10.36 6.48
N SER A 16 -7.64 -10.25 6.73
CA SER A 16 -7.03 -9.26 7.62
C SER A 16 -6.25 -8.24 6.80
N TYR A 17 -6.51 -6.97 7.07
CA TYR A 17 -5.71 -5.88 6.52
C TYR A 17 -4.40 -5.77 7.28
N ASP A 18 -3.29 -5.81 6.55
CA ASP A 18 -2.00 -5.37 7.08
C ASP A 18 -2.04 -3.84 7.24
N THR A 19 -1.40 -3.33 8.29
CA THR A 19 -1.29 -1.89 8.53
C THR A 19 0.18 -1.48 8.56
N LEU A 20 0.54 -0.49 7.75
CA LEU A 20 1.85 0.14 7.71
C LEU A 20 1.73 1.59 8.14
N ILE A 21 2.47 1.96 9.17
CA ILE A 21 2.71 3.37 9.52
C ILE A 21 4.05 3.74 8.87
N ILE A 22 4.02 4.76 8.01
CA ILE A 22 5.19 5.25 7.28
C ILE A 22 5.42 6.71 7.61
N THR A 23 6.67 7.07 7.89
CA THR A 23 7.13 8.46 8.00
C THR A 23 8.17 8.70 6.91
N PHE A 24 7.92 9.70 6.07
CA PHE A 24 8.82 10.13 5.01
C PHE A 24 9.83 11.16 5.53
N SER A 25 10.98 11.26 4.87
CA SER A 25 11.97 12.31 5.18
C SER A 25 11.61 13.67 4.56
N GLU A 26 10.70 13.69 3.59
CA GLU A 26 10.17 14.88 2.93
C GLU A 26 8.64 14.97 3.14
N PRO A 27 8.03 16.16 3.12
CA PRO A 27 6.58 16.28 3.18
C PRO A 27 5.90 15.51 2.04
N ILE A 28 4.77 14.87 2.30
CA ILE A 28 3.95 14.15 1.31
C ILE A 28 3.63 15.06 0.11
N ARG A 29 3.32 16.34 0.35
CA ARG A 29 3.09 17.33 -0.73
C ARG A 29 4.29 17.55 -1.67
N VAL A 30 5.52 17.30 -1.19
CA VAL A 30 6.73 17.34 -2.02
C VAL A 30 6.86 16.04 -2.80
N LEU A 31 6.50 14.90 -2.18
CA LEU A 31 6.50 13.59 -2.83
C LEU A 31 5.45 13.47 -3.94
N ASP A 32 4.33 14.18 -3.82
CA ASP A 32 3.33 14.30 -4.89
C ASP A 32 3.97 14.86 -6.19
N GLY A 33 5.06 15.63 -6.07
CA GLY A 33 5.87 16.11 -7.20
C GLY A 33 6.38 15.01 -8.13
N MET A 34 6.56 13.79 -7.62
CA MET A 34 6.95 12.62 -8.43
C MET A 34 5.88 12.26 -9.49
N PHE A 35 4.63 12.61 -9.23
CA PHE A 35 3.46 12.28 -10.04
C PHE A 35 2.95 13.47 -10.89
N GLU A 36 3.74 14.55 -11.03
CA GLU A 36 3.37 15.73 -11.82
C GLU A 36 3.09 15.40 -13.30
N ASP A 37 3.82 14.44 -13.87
CA ASP A 37 3.58 13.96 -15.24
C ASP A 37 2.46 12.90 -15.25
N THR A 38 1.23 13.37 -15.31
CA THR A 38 0.04 12.51 -15.32
C THR A 38 -0.06 11.64 -16.57
N ASP A 39 0.59 12.00 -17.68
CA ASP A 39 0.60 11.16 -18.89
C ASP A 39 1.46 9.90 -18.67
N THR A 40 2.53 10.03 -17.89
CA THR A 40 3.39 8.91 -17.48
C THR A 40 2.76 8.08 -16.34
N TRP A 41 2.21 8.74 -15.32
CA TRP A 41 1.79 8.05 -14.09
C TRP A 41 0.31 7.68 -14.05
N GLY A 42 -0.55 8.38 -14.79
CA GLY A 42 -2.01 8.21 -14.75
C GLY A 42 -2.68 8.69 -13.45
N VAL A 43 -1.91 9.21 -12.49
CA VAL A 43 -2.32 9.76 -11.20
C VAL A 43 -1.47 10.99 -10.88
N SER A 44 -1.96 11.84 -9.98
CA SER A 44 -1.34 13.14 -9.66
C SER A 44 -0.73 13.22 -8.26
N THR A 45 -0.96 12.22 -7.42
CA THR A 45 -0.46 12.20 -6.03
C THR A 45 0.00 10.81 -5.63
N LEU A 46 0.85 10.76 -4.60
CA LEU A 46 1.26 9.50 -3.98
C LEU A 46 0.06 8.75 -3.41
N LYS A 47 -0.91 9.48 -2.84
CA LYS A 47 -2.15 8.89 -2.33
C LYS A 47 -2.91 8.18 -3.45
N GLU A 48 -3.15 8.85 -4.57
CA GLU A 48 -3.87 8.25 -5.70
C GLU A 48 -3.14 7.02 -6.22
N TRP A 49 -1.81 7.07 -6.34
CA TRP A 49 -1.01 5.92 -6.75
C TRP A 49 -1.21 4.72 -5.82
N VAL A 50 -1.08 4.90 -4.51
CA VAL A 50 -1.29 3.80 -3.54
C VAL A 50 -2.74 3.31 -3.56
N ASP A 51 -3.72 4.21 -3.68
CA ASP A 51 -5.15 3.88 -3.69
C ASP A 51 -5.59 3.14 -4.97
N THR A 52 -4.75 3.11 -6.03
CA THR A 52 -5.02 2.28 -7.23
C THR A 52 -4.93 0.78 -6.96
N TYR A 53 -4.20 0.37 -5.93
CA TYR A 53 -4.13 -1.04 -5.54
C TYR A 53 -5.44 -1.47 -4.89
N GLU A 54 -5.97 -2.62 -5.33
CA GLU A 54 -7.18 -3.20 -4.76
C GLU A 54 -7.03 -3.39 -3.25
N SER A 55 -8.12 -3.11 -2.53
CA SER A 55 -8.21 -3.18 -1.07
C SER A 55 -7.05 -2.47 -0.35
N THR A 56 -6.52 -1.38 -0.92
CA THR A 56 -5.39 -0.61 -0.36
C THR A 56 -5.77 0.85 -0.17
N ARG A 57 -5.43 1.44 0.98
CA ARG A 57 -5.76 2.84 1.30
C ARG A 57 -4.58 3.57 1.93
N PHE A 58 -4.27 4.75 1.40
CA PHE A 58 -3.32 5.70 1.98
C PHE A 58 -4.04 6.81 2.74
N THR A 59 -3.78 6.94 4.03
CA THR A 59 -4.41 7.92 4.92
C THR A 59 -3.35 8.80 5.56
N PRO A 60 -3.13 10.04 5.08
CA PRO A 60 -2.21 10.98 5.73
C PRO A 60 -2.69 11.29 7.15
N ILE A 61 -1.78 11.24 8.12
CA ILE A 61 -2.03 11.68 9.50
C ILE A 61 -1.51 13.11 9.69
N ASN A 62 -0.39 13.43 9.07
CA ASN A 62 0.23 14.75 9.06
C ASN A 62 1.04 14.92 7.76
N ASP A 63 1.79 16.01 7.65
CA ASP A 63 2.57 16.35 6.45
C ASP A 63 3.61 15.31 6.04
N TYR A 64 4.09 14.45 6.96
CA TYR A 64 5.17 13.48 6.73
C TYR A 64 4.75 12.03 6.99
N THR A 65 3.69 11.80 7.75
CA THR A 65 3.28 10.47 8.20
C THR A 65 1.95 10.06 7.59
N ALA A 66 1.87 8.81 7.13
CA ALA A 66 0.64 8.20 6.67
C ALA A 66 0.44 6.80 7.26
N VAL A 67 -0.81 6.38 7.31
CA VAL A 67 -1.20 4.98 7.50
C VAL A 67 -1.60 4.40 6.16
N ILE A 68 -1.01 3.27 5.82
CA ILE A 68 -1.40 2.46 4.67
C ILE A 68 -2.04 1.19 5.21
N THR A 69 -3.25 0.89 4.75
CA THR A 69 -3.86 -0.43 4.97
C THR A 69 -3.92 -1.17 3.65
N SER A 70 -3.66 -2.48 3.66
CA SER A 70 -3.78 -3.30 2.46
C SER A 70 -4.10 -4.75 2.82
N GLU A 71 -5.02 -5.36 2.09
CA GLU A 71 -5.40 -6.77 2.30
C GLU A 71 -4.37 -7.73 1.67
N HIS A 72 -3.83 -7.38 0.51
CA HIS A 72 -3.01 -8.30 -0.30
C HIS A 72 -1.72 -7.66 -0.84
N ASN A 73 -1.66 -6.32 -0.90
CA ASN A 73 -0.62 -5.61 -1.63
C ASN A 73 0.45 -4.98 -0.71
N MET A 74 0.36 -5.16 0.61
CA MET A 74 1.25 -4.47 1.56
C MET A 74 2.73 -4.67 1.25
N LYS A 75 3.14 -5.92 0.95
CA LYS A 75 4.53 -6.22 0.59
C LYS A 75 4.98 -5.44 -0.65
N HIS A 76 4.18 -5.43 -1.72
CA HIS A 76 4.51 -4.77 -2.97
C HIS A 76 4.51 -3.24 -2.85
N VAL A 77 3.52 -2.70 -2.15
CA VAL A 77 3.45 -1.26 -1.85
C VAL A 77 4.67 -0.83 -1.04
N ARG A 78 5.00 -1.55 0.03
CA ARG A 78 6.18 -1.27 0.85
C ARG A 78 7.48 -1.32 0.05
N GLU A 79 7.71 -2.40 -0.70
CA GLU A 79 8.94 -2.56 -1.51
C GLU A 79 9.11 -1.44 -2.53
N TRP A 80 8.01 -0.95 -3.11
CA TRP A 80 8.05 0.17 -4.04
C TRP A 80 8.38 1.48 -3.32
N LEU A 81 7.72 1.76 -2.18
CA LEU A 81 7.96 2.98 -1.39
C LEU A 81 9.42 3.04 -0.92
N GLU A 82 9.97 1.94 -0.40
CA GLU A 82 11.37 1.84 0.05
C GLU A 82 12.38 2.05 -1.09
N ARG A 83 11.99 1.73 -2.34
CA ARG A 83 12.87 1.86 -3.50
C ARG A 83 12.90 3.27 -4.07
N TYR A 84 11.76 3.96 -4.09
CA TYR A 84 11.60 5.18 -4.87
C TYR A 84 11.39 6.45 -4.04
N LEU A 85 11.03 6.34 -2.76
CA LEU A 85 10.75 7.49 -1.90
C LEU A 85 11.74 7.58 -0.73
N PRO A 86 12.05 8.80 -0.27
CA PRO A 86 12.87 8.99 0.93
C PRO A 86 12.07 8.68 2.19
N ILE A 87 12.40 7.56 2.83
CA ILE A 87 11.72 7.08 4.03
C ILE A 87 12.61 7.32 5.26
N ASP A 88 12.02 7.89 6.31
CA ASP A 88 12.65 8.02 7.62
C ASP A 88 12.41 6.76 8.48
N SER A 89 11.16 6.28 8.55
CA SER A 89 10.82 5.10 9.36
C SER A 89 9.57 4.35 8.87
N LEU A 90 9.54 3.06 9.19
CA LEU A 90 8.44 2.13 8.87
C LEU A 90 8.08 1.28 10.07
N GLN A 91 6.79 1.13 10.32
CA GLN A 91 6.26 0.23 11.34
C GLN A 91 5.09 -0.59 10.77
N ILE A 92 5.28 -1.91 10.67
CA ILE A 92 4.21 -2.86 10.35
C ILE A 92 3.47 -3.24 11.64
N ARG A 93 2.15 -3.35 11.55
CA ARG A 93 1.25 -3.76 12.63
C ARG A 93 0.37 -4.93 12.20
#